data_AF-A0A7C1MRT1-F1
#
_entry.id   AF-A0A7C1MRT1-F1
#
_cell.length_a   1.000
_cell.length_b   1.000
_cell.length_c   1.000
_cell.angle_alpha   90.00
_cell.angle_beta   90.00
_cell.angle_gamma   90.00
#
_symmetry.space_group_name_H-M   'P 1'
#
loop_
_entity.id
_entity.type
_entity.pdbx_description
1 polymer ?
#
loop_
_entity_poly.entity_id
_entity_poly.type
_entity_poly.pdbx_seq_one_letter_code
_entity_poly.pdbx_strand_id
1 'polypeptide(L)'
;MNVSKTLKYQINLLSIYLIVLLTLALSASVQAAGNSGKRIVEKNCAACHQTGVAGAPKTGVKADWDERLKQGDDTLNKHAIEGFKGMPPKGGNRALTTKQVKDAVAYMHQTVVGSASKKTSRKKAAVASKPVVKKSAPKKTVSKPKVATVNTFNRLMIPKNKRNPPPMRDGIHDPKNSGTKILQHPSQAFNGIAKSRSGNYIDWVKALNNGNINPRYKLLDENAKPLILDLNIIREVKGSMPNVDYPHKQHTQWLDCSNCHPAIFIPKKGGNQISMAAILLGRKCGVCHGKVSFPVSDCRRCHSRKKNAKIIKKTSSK
;
A
#
# COMPACT_ATOMS: atom_id res chain seq x y z
N MET A 1 -67.68 14.62 -27.14
CA MET A 1 -66.59 15.50 -26.62
C MET A 1 -65.49 14.79 -25.81
N ASN A 2 -65.25 13.47 -25.95
CA ASN A 2 -64.26 12.76 -25.10
C ASN A 2 -63.08 12.11 -25.82
N VAL A 3 -63.10 11.98 -27.16
CA VAL A 3 -62.02 11.31 -27.93
C VAL A 3 -60.71 12.13 -27.96
N SER A 4 -60.81 13.46 -27.97
CA SER A 4 -59.62 14.33 -27.98
C SER A 4 -58.86 14.31 -26.64
N LYS A 5 -59.56 14.13 -25.51
CA LYS A 5 -58.93 14.07 -24.18
C LYS A 5 -58.23 12.73 -23.95
N THR A 6 -58.83 11.62 -24.36
CA THR A 6 -58.23 10.29 -24.25
C THR A 6 -57.01 10.11 -25.16
N LEU A 7 -57.05 10.66 -26.38
CA LEU A 7 -55.91 10.62 -27.30
C LEU A 7 -54.72 11.45 -26.80
N LYS A 8 -54.97 12.64 -26.24
CA LYS A 8 -53.92 13.47 -25.61
C LYS A 8 -53.33 12.80 -24.36
N TYR A 9 -54.14 12.08 -23.59
CA TYR A 9 -53.68 11.35 -22.41
C TYR A 9 -52.80 10.13 -22.79
N GLN A 10 -53.18 9.39 -23.83
CA GLN A 10 -52.41 8.27 -24.38
C GLN A 10 -51.06 8.72 -24.97
N ILE A 11 -51.03 9.85 -25.69
CA ILE A 11 -49.79 10.43 -26.23
C ILE A 11 -48.87 10.88 -25.09
N ASN A 12 -49.41 11.56 -24.07
CA ASN A 12 -48.61 11.96 -22.90
C ASN A 12 -48.07 10.76 -22.10
N LEU A 13 -48.87 9.69 -21.94
CA LEU A 13 -48.42 8.45 -21.29
C LEU A 13 -47.30 7.76 -22.08
N LEU A 14 -47.41 7.69 -23.41
CA LEU A 14 -46.37 7.12 -24.28
C LEU A 14 -45.10 7.96 -24.28
N SER A 15 -45.20 9.30 -24.30
CA SER A 15 -44.04 10.18 -24.19
C SER A 15 -43.35 10.09 -22.83
N ILE A 16 -44.10 9.99 -21.74
CA ILE A 16 -43.55 9.77 -20.40
C ILE A 16 -42.86 8.39 -20.32
N TYR A 17 -43.47 7.34 -20.89
CA TYR A 17 -42.88 5.99 -20.89
C TYR A 17 -41.59 5.93 -21.72
N LEU A 18 -41.54 6.63 -22.86
CA LEU A 18 -40.34 6.75 -23.69
C LEU A 18 -39.21 7.52 -22.98
N ILE A 19 -39.54 8.60 -22.26
CA ILE A 19 -38.56 9.37 -21.46
C ILE A 19 -38.07 8.56 -20.25
N VAL A 20 -38.94 7.80 -19.59
CA VAL A 20 -38.57 6.90 -18.47
C VAL A 20 -37.68 5.75 -18.96
N LEU A 21 -37.99 5.15 -20.11
CA LEU A 21 -37.14 4.12 -20.72
C LEU A 21 -35.77 4.67 -21.16
N LEU A 22 -35.74 5.88 -21.75
CA LEU A 22 -34.49 6.53 -22.17
C LEU A 22 -33.61 6.91 -20.96
N THR A 23 -34.21 7.36 -19.87
CA THR A 23 -33.48 7.69 -18.62
C THR A 23 -32.99 6.45 -17.86
N LEU A 24 -33.73 5.33 -17.89
CA LEU A 24 -33.26 4.05 -17.36
C LEU A 24 -32.07 3.48 -18.16
N ALA A 25 -32.11 3.54 -19.49
CA ALA A 25 -31.05 3.03 -20.35
C ALA A 25 -29.72 3.82 -20.20
N LEU A 26 -29.81 5.14 -19.99
CA LEU A 26 -28.64 5.99 -19.75
C LEU A 26 -27.98 5.68 -18.40
N SER A 27 -28.78 5.38 -17.36
CA SER A 27 -28.30 5.02 -16.02
C SER A 27 -27.56 3.68 -15.99
N ALA A 28 -28.03 2.68 -16.75
CA ALA A 28 -27.38 1.37 -16.84
C ALA A 28 -25.98 1.43 -17.49
N SER A 29 -25.83 2.29 -18.51
CA SER A 29 -24.58 2.44 -19.27
C SER A 29 -23.46 3.08 -18.44
N VAL A 30 -23.80 4.08 -17.60
CA VAL A 30 -22.85 4.71 -16.66
C VAL A 30 -22.43 3.72 -15.57
N GLN A 31 -23.34 2.88 -15.09
CA GLN A 31 -23.03 1.87 -14.07
C GLN A 31 -22.09 0.78 -14.58
N ALA A 32 -22.22 0.36 -15.84
CA ALA A 32 -21.35 -0.63 -16.48
C ALA A 32 -19.91 -0.11 -16.67
N ALA A 33 -19.74 1.16 -17.08
CA ALA A 33 -18.44 1.81 -17.18
C ALA A 33 -17.79 2.07 -15.81
N GLY A 34 -18.59 2.45 -14.81
CA GLY A 34 -18.12 2.56 -13.41
C GLY A 34 -17.63 1.24 -12.85
N ASN A 35 -18.30 0.13 -13.18
CA ASN A 35 -17.92 -1.22 -12.74
C ASN A 35 -16.64 -1.74 -13.42
N SER A 36 -16.39 -1.38 -14.68
CA SER A 36 -15.14 -1.73 -15.38
C SER A 36 -13.95 -0.91 -14.86
N GLY A 37 -14.12 0.42 -14.73
CA GLY A 37 -13.11 1.33 -14.20
C GLY A 37 -12.70 0.98 -12.77
N LYS A 38 -13.67 0.74 -11.89
CA LYS A 38 -13.44 0.30 -10.51
C LYS A 38 -12.57 -0.96 -10.44
N ARG A 39 -12.91 -1.99 -11.20
CA ARG A 39 -12.15 -3.27 -11.21
C ARG A 39 -10.70 -3.08 -11.67
N ILE A 40 -10.46 -2.20 -12.64
CA ILE A 40 -9.12 -1.89 -13.12
C ILE A 40 -8.35 -1.14 -12.03
N VAL A 41 -8.99 -0.18 -11.37
CA VAL A 41 -8.39 0.54 -10.24
C VAL A 41 -8.02 -0.41 -9.11
N GLU A 42 -8.92 -1.31 -8.69
CA GLU A 42 -8.66 -2.29 -7.63
C GLU A 42 -7.52 -3.25 -7.97
N LYS A 43 -7.46 -3.75 -9.21
CA LYS A 43 -6.47 -4.76 -9.61
C LYS A 43 -5.10 -4.18 -9.96
N ASN A 44 -5.06 -2.98 -10.55
CA ASN A 44 -3.84 -2.44 -11.15
C ASN A 44 -3.38 -1.13 -10.51
N CYS A 45 -4.31 -0.20 -10.24
CA CYS A 45 -3.94 1.16 -9.83
C CYS A 45 -3.84 1.33 -8.31
N ALA A 46 -4.59 0.53 -7.54
CA ALA A 46 -4.70 0.61 -6.09
C ALA A 46 -3.36 0.40 -5.38
N ALA A 47 -2.44 -0.35 -6.01
CA ALA A 47 -1.09 -0.57 -5.49
C ALA A 47 -0.35 0.73 -5.14
N CYS A 48 -0.63 1.82 -5.86
CA CYS A 48 -0.07 3.14 -5.55
C CYS A 48 -1.13 4.13 -5.07
N HIS A 49 -2.31 4.14 -5.71
CA HIS A 49 -3.32 5.16 -5.48
C HIS A 49 -4.26 4.88 -4.29
N GLN A 50 -4.20 3.72 -3.63
CA GLN A 50 -5.01 3.49 -2.44
C GLN A 50 -4.43 4.21 -1.22
N THR A 51 -3.12 4.14 -1.04
CA THR A 51 -2.42 4.70 0.14
C THR A 51 -1.51 5.88 -0.19
N GLY A 52 -1.38 6.24 -1.47
CA GLY A 52 -0.58 7.36 -1.93
C GLY A 52 0.92 7.08 -1.98
N VAL A 53 1.29 5.88 -2.42
CA VAL A 53 2.69 5.45 -2.54
C VAL A 53 3.45 6.44 -3.43
N ALA A 54 4.66 6.83 -2.99
CA ALA A 54 5.53 7.77 -3.69
C ALA A 54 4.88 9.13 -4.03
N GLY A 55 3.85 9.55 -3.28
CA GLY A 55 3.11 10.80 -3.54
C GLY A 55 2.03 10.67 -4.61
N ALA A 56 1.63 9.44 -4.96
CA ALA A 56 0.47 9.20 -5.81
C ALA A 56 -0.81 9.80 -5.17
N PRO A 57 -1.71 10.43 -5.93
CA PRO A 57 -2.95 10.95 -5.39
C PRO A 57 -3.85 9.81 -4.95
N LYS A 58 -4.35 9.87 -3.71
CA LYS A 58 -5.17 8.80 -3.13
C LYS A 58 -6.58 8.81 -3.71
N THR A 59 -7.08 7.66 -4.17
CA THR A 59 -8.47 7.51 -4.62
C THR A 59 -9.43 7.92 -3.50
N GLY A 60 -10.43 8.74 -3.82
CA GLY A 60 -11.43 9.23 -2.85
C GLY A 60 -10.95 10.36 -1.92
N VAL A 61 -9.68 10.77 -1.95
CA VAL A 61 -9.19 11.88 -1.10
C VAL A 61 -9.19 13.18 -1.89
N LYS A 62 -10.25 13.98 -1.73
CA LYS A 62 -10.45 15.23 -2.49
C LYS A 62 -9.24 16.16 -2.54
N ALA A 63 -8.55 16.35 -1.41
CA ALA A 63 -7.38 17.23 -1.30
C ALA A 63 -6.23 16.83 -2.25
N ASP A 64 -6.08 15.54 -2.56
CA ASP A 64 -5.05 15.04 -3.46
C ASP A 64 -5.39 15.29 -4.94
N TRP A 65 -6.66 15.58 -5.25
CA TRP A 65 -7.20 15.69 -6.60
C TRP A 65 -7.58 17.13 -7.01
N ASP A 66 -7.79 18.05 -6.07
CA ASP A 66 -8.30 19.40 -6.38
C ASP A 66 -7.47 20.16 -7.44
N GLU A 67 -6.14 20.15 -7.34
CA GLU A 67 -5.27 20.79 -8.35
C GLU A 67 -5.12 19.97 -9.64
N ARG A 68 -5.46 18.69 -9.60
CA ARG A 68 -5.37 17.78 -10.76
C ARG A 68 -6.58 17.89 -11.64
N LEU A 69 -7.76 17.97 -11.03
CA LEU A 69 -9.02 18.16 -11.74
C LEU A 69 -9.06 19.48 -12.52
N LYS A 70 -8.34 20.51 -12.06
CA LYS A 70 -8.16 21.77 -12.81
C LYS A 70 -7.42 21.62 -14.14
N GLN A 71 -6.69 20.52 -14.35
CA GLN A 71 -5.94 20.28 -15.59
C GLN A 71 -6.81 19.68 -16.71
N GLY A 72 -8.04 19.27 -16.38
CA GLY A 72 -8.98 18.62 -17.30
C GLY A 72 -8.72 17.12 -17.50
N ASP A 73 -9.78 16.40 -17.88
CA ASP A 73 -9.75 14.94 -18.04
C ASP A 73 -8.78 14.48 -19.14
N ASP A 74 -8.62 15.24 -20.22
CA ASP A 74 -7.69 14.90 -21.29
C ASP A 74 -6.23 14.87 -20.82
N THR A 75 -5.84 15.86 -20.01
CA THR A 75 -4.49 15.92 -19.43
C THR A 75 -4.26 14.74 -18.48
N LEU A 76 -5.24 14.42 -17.63
CA LEU A 76 -5.15 13.30 -16.69
C LEU A 76 -5.07 11.96 -17.42
N ASN A 77 -5.88 11.79 -18.46
CA ASN A 77 -5.85 10.61 -19.31
C ASN A 77 -4.50 10.46 -20.02
N LYS A 78 -3.97 11.54 -20.60
CA LYS A 78 -2.65 11.55 -21.24
C LYS A 78 -1.55 11.13 -20.26
N HIS A 79 -1.50 11.74 -19.08
CA HIS A 79 -0.54 11.37 -18.03
C HIS A 79 -0.68 9.90 -17.59
N ALA A 80 -1.90 9.37 -17.53
CA ALA A 80 -2.13 7.97 -17.17
C ALA A 80 -1.72 6.98 -18.27
N ILE A 81 -1.88 7.35 -19.54
CA ILE A 81 -1.53 6.52 -20.70
C ILE A 81 -0.01 6.54 -20.94
N GLU A 82 0.60 7.72 -20.94
CA GLU A 82 2.01 7.93 -21.29
C GLU A 82 2.95 7.84 -20.09
N GLY A 83 2.41 7.95 -18.86
CA GLY A 83 3.19 8.05 -17.64
C GLY A 83 3.56 9.49 -17.30
N PHE A 84 3.67 9.80 -16.00
CA PHE A 84 3.94 11.15 -15.53
C PHE A 84 4.52 11.17 -14.11
N LYS A 85 5.62 11.90 -13.90
CA LYS A 85 6.25 12.14 -12.58
C LYS A 85 6.32 10.91 -11.67
N GLY A 86 6.85 9.80 -12.18
CA GLY A 86 7.00 8.55 -11.44
C GLY A 86 5.83 7.58 -11.55
N MET A 87 4.69 7.99 -12.15
CA MET A 87 3.63 7.08 -12.58
C MET A 87 4.03 6.42 -13.91
N PRO A 88 4.13 5.09 -14.00
CA PRO A 88 4.49 4.40 -15.24
C PRO A 88 3.38 4.48 -16.31
N PRO A 89 3.71 4.37 -17.61
CA PRO A 89 2.73 4.33 -18.70
C PRO A 89 1.67 3.24 -18.47
N LYS A 90 0.40 3.57 -18.68
CA LYS A 90 -0.76 2.69 -18.43
C LYS A 90 -0.78 2.07 -17.01
N GLY A 91 -0.25 2.78 -16.01
CA GLY A 91 -0.11 2.25 -14.65
C GLY A 91 0.82 1.04 -14.54
N GLY A 92 1.75 0.88 -15.48
CA GLY A 92 2.73 -0.21 -15.50
C GLY A 92 2.19 -1.52 -16.09
N ASN A 93 0.95 -1.55 -16.56
CA ASN A 93 0.36 -2.72 -17.20
C ASN A 93 0.16 -2.49 -18.70
N ARG A 94 1.09 -3.02 -19.51
CA ARG A 94 1.05 -2.91 -20.99
C ARG A 94 -0.15 -3.62 -21.62
N ALA A 95 -0.78 -4.56 -20.92
CA ALA A 95 -1.95 -5.29 -21.40
C ALA A 95 -3.25 -4.46 -21.32
N LEU A 96 -3.26 -3.33 -20.62
CA LEU A 96 -4.42 -2.45 -20.61
C LEU A 96 -4.58 -1.71 -21.94
N THR A 97 -5.81 -1.65 -22.44
CA THR A 97 -6.14 -0.81 -23.58
C THR A 97 -6.24 0.66 -23.14
N THR A 98 -6.09 1.58 -24.09
CA THR A 98 -6.25 3.02 -23.82
C THR A 98 -7.62 3.33 -23.22
N LYS A 99 -8.67 2.64 -23.71
CA LYS A 99 -10.03 2.77 -23.17
C LYS A 99 -10.11 2.33 -21.70
N GLN A 100 -9.50 1.19 -21.35
CA GLN A 100 -9.48 0.70 -19.97
C GLN A 100 -8.77 1.66 -19.01
N VAL A 101 -7.70 2.31 -19.46
CA VAL A 101 -7.01 3.34 -18.66
C VAL A 101 -7.91 4.56 -18.46
N LYS A 102 -8.60 5.03 -19.51
CA LYS A 102 -9.56 6.15 -19.40
C LYS A 102 -10.73 5.82 -18.47
N ASP A 103 -11.31 4.62 -18.58
CA ASP A 103 -12.40 4.17 -17.69
C ASP A 103 -11.94 4.15 -16.21
N ALA A 104 -10.67 3.77 -15.96
CA ALA A 104 -10.08 3.79 -14.61
C ALA A 104 -9.89 5.22 -14.08
N VAL A 105 -9.38 6.15 -14.90
CA VAL A 105 -9.23 7.56 -14.54
C VAL A 105 -10.60 8.19 -14.23
N ALA A 106 -11.61 7.91 -15.06
CA ALA A 106 -12.98 8.38 -14.86
C ALA A 106 -13.55 7.90 -13.51
N TYR A 107 -13.34 6.64 -13.14
CA TYR A 107 -13.74 6.14 -11.82
C TYR A 107 -13.05 6.89 -10.68
N MET A 108 -11.73 7.10 -10.77
CA MET A 108 -10.99 7.83 -9.73
C MET A 108 -11.46 9.28 -9.59
N HIS A 109 -11.72 9.95 -10.72
CA HIS A 109 -12.34 11.28 -10.77
C HIS A 109 -13.72 11.25 -10.10
N GLN A 110 -14.57 10.27 -10.43
CA GLN A 110 -15.91 10.15 -9.85
C GLN A 110 -15.88 9.88 -8.34
N THR A 111 -14.89 9.17 -7.82
CA THR A 111 -14.77 8.94 -6.35
C THR A 111 -14.57 10.22 -5.54
N VAL A 112 -14.00 11.28 -6.14
CA VAL A 112 -13.72 12.55 -5.47
C VAL A 112 -14.74 13.64 -5.79
N VAL A 113 -15.53 13.50 -6.86
CA VAL A 113 -16.61 14.41 -7.23
C VAL A 113 -17.98 13.92 -6.72
N GLY A 114 -18.19 12.60 -6.65
CA GLY A 114 -19.45 11.98 -6.20
C GLY A 114 -19.61 11.80 -4.69
N SER A 115 -18.59 12.09 -3.87
CA SER A 115 -18.67 11.97 -2.39
C SER A 115 -19.33 13.17 -1.70
N ALA A 116 -20.03 14.04 -2.45
CA ALA A 116 -20.75 15.20 -1.92
C ALA A 116 -22.19 14.85 -1.46
N SER A 117 -22.40 13.80 -0.65
CA SER A 117 -23.63 13.67 0.15
C SER A 117 -23.47 12.68 1.32
N LYS A 118 -22.88 13.16 2.43
CA LYS A 118 -23.34 12.94 3.81
C LYS A 118 -22.53 13.86 4.74
N LYS A 119 -23.10 15.03 5.05
CA LYS A 119 -22.53 16.03 5.98
C LYS A 119 -22.99 15.76 7.41
N THR A 120 -22.07 15.88 8.37
CA THR A 120 -22.26 16.57 9.67
C THR A 120 -20.88 17.13 10.08
N SER A 121 -20.54 18.35 9.65
CA SER A 121 -20.68 19.62 10.39
C SER A 121 -19.92 19.71 11.72
N ARG A 122 -18.73 20.32 11.69
CA ARG A 122 -18.39 21.41 12.64
C ARG A 122 -17.42 22.41 11.99
N LYS A 123 -17.86 23.68 11.95
CA LYS A 123 -17.21 24.93 11.47
C LYS A 123 -15.77 25.07 12.02
N LYS A 124 -14.75 25.41 11.21
CA LYS A 124 -14.37 26.67 10.50
C LYS A 124 -13.51 27.60 11.37
N ALA A 125 -12.26 27.82 10.93
CA ALA A 125 -11.64 29.14 10.90
C ALA A 125 -10.47 29.12 9.89
N ALA A 126 -10.47 30.08 8.98
CA ALA A 126 -9.53 30.27 7.88
C ALA A 126 -9.06 31.73 7.92
N VAL A 127 -7.79 32.00 7.60
CA VAL A 127 -7.25 33.29 7.11
C VAL A 127 -5.97 32.91 6.32
N ALA A 128 -5.97 32.90 4.99
CA ALA A 128 -5.85 34.00 4.02
C ALA A 128 -4.38 34.40 3.71
N SER A 129 -4.17 34.88 2.48
CA SER A 129 -3.00 34.64 1.64
C SER A 129 -2.29 35.93 1.22
N LYS A 130 -0.94 35.84 1.07
CA LYS A 130 -0.07 36.50 0.06
C LYS A 130 0.15 38.04 0.16
N PRO A 131 1.32 38.59 -0.25
CA PRO A 131 1.71 38.70 -1.67
C PRO A 131 3.19 38.41 -2.04
N VAL A 132 3.39 38.28 -3.35
CA VAL A 132 4.64 38.11 -4.10
C VAL A 132 5.19 39.49 -4.50
N VAL A 133 6.51 39.71 -4.44
CA VAL A 133 7.21 40.72 -5.26
C VAL A 133 8.50 40.13 -5.86
N LYS A 134 8.80 40.57 -7.08
CA LYS A 134 9.77 40.06 -8.06
C LYS A 134 11.23 40.51 -7.82
N LYS A 135 12.14 39.61 -8.20
CA LYS A 135 13.45 39.74 -8.90
C LYS A 135 14.47 40.82 -8.47
N SER A 136 15.68 40.34 -8.20
CA SER A 136 16.91 40.77 -8.87
C SER A 136 18.05 39.77 -8.62
N ALA A 137 18.79 39.40 -9.68
CA ALA A 137 20.10 38.75 -9.60
C ALA A 137 21.19 39.84 -9.54
N PRO A 138 22.35 39.60 -8.90
CA PRO A 138 23.48 39.17 -9.73
C PRO A 138 24.58 38.31 -9.05
N LYS A 139 25.41 37.76 -9.95
CA LYS A 139 26.81 37.30 -9.84
C LYS A 139 27.17 35.99 -9.12
N LYS A 140 27.65 35.08 -9.98
CA LYS A 140 28.32 33.82 -9.71
C LYS A 140 29.54 34.00 -8.80
N THR A 141 29.58 33.26 -7.70
CA THR A 141 30.82 32.78 -7.08
C THR A 141 30.66 31.29 -6.87
N VAL A 142 31.56 30.52 -7.50
CA VAL A 142 31.56 29.05 -7.46
C VAL A 142 32.00 28.63 -6.06
N SER A 143 31.04 28.23 -5.23
CA SER A 143 31.30 27.51 -3.98
C SER A 143 30.94 26.04 -4.17
N LYS A 144 31.87 25.16 -3.77
CA LYS A 144 31.80 23.70 -3.89
C LYS A 144 30.41 23.17 -3.52
N PRO A 145 29.83 22.23 -4.29
CA PRO A 145 28.51 21.69 -3.98
C PRO A 145 28.57 20.97 -2.63
N LYS A 146 27.93 21.55 -1.61
CA LYS A 146 27.44 20.78 -0.47
C LYS A 146 26.46 19.76 -1.07
N VAL A 147 26.79 18.48 -0.96
CA VAL A 147 25.96 17.36 -1.42
C VAL A 147 24.65 17.35 -0.62
N ALA A 148 23.73 18.23 -0.99
CA ALA A 148 22.37 18.31 -0.48
C ALA A 148 21.49 17.50 -1.42
N THR A 149 21.60 16.17 -1.28
CA THR A 149 20.62 15.12 -1.58
C THR A 149 21.42 13.84 -1.79
N VAL A 150 21.78 13.19 -0.69
CA VAL A 150 22.21 11.80 -0.73
C VAL A 150 21.09 11.03 -1.45
N ASN A 151 21.43 10.35 -2.55
CA ASN A 151 20.53 9.53 -3.36
C ASN A 151 19.47 8.84 -2.47
N THR A 152 18.19 8.96 -2.82
CA THR A 152 17.05 8.36 -2.10
C THR A 152 17.18 6.83 -1.96
N PHE A 153 18.11 6.20 -2.70
CA PHE A 153 18.54 4.81 -2.52
C PHE A 153 19.18 4.54 -1.14
N ASN A 154 19.88 5.53 -0.56
CA ASN A 154 20.42 5.49 0.81
C ASN A 154 19.36 5.68 1.90
N ARG A 155 18.07 5.84 1.57
CA ARG A 155 16.99 5.87 2.56
C ARG A 155 16.90 4.57 3.37
N LEU A 156 17.39 3.47 2.82
CA LEU A 156 17.53 2.19 3.51
C LEU A 156 18.73 2.13 4.47
N MET A 157 19.65 3.10 4.38
CA MET A 157 20.84 3.18 5.23
C MET A 157 20.74 4.37 6.17
N ILE A 158 19.87 4.23 7.19
CA ILE A 158 19.76 5.20 8.28
C ILE A 158 21.07 5.19 9.09
N PRO A 159 21.75 6.34 9.27
CA PRO A 159 22.96 6.46 10.09
C PRO A 159 22.75 5.86 11.49
N LYS A 160 23.78 5.24 12.09
CA LYS A 160 23.65 4.52 13.38
C LYS A 160 22.97 5.37 14.47
N ASN A 161 23.28 6.67 14.53
CA ASN A 161 22.75 7.63 15.48
C ASN A 161 21.32 8.14 15.18
N LYS A 162 20.74 7.78 14.04
CA LYS A 162 19.37 8.15 13.62
C LYS A 162 18.40 6.98 13.58
N ARG A 163 18.85 5.79 13.98
CA ARG A 163 18.02 4.57 14.00
C ARG A 163 17.10 4.59 15.21
N ASN A 164 15.89 4.05 15.04
CA ASN A 164 14.87 3.95 16.08
C ASN A 164 14.69 5.28 16.84
N PRO A 165 14.33 6.37 16.11
CA PRO A 165 14.17 7.69 16.72
C PRO A 165 13.13 7.66 17.84
N PRO A 166 13.17 8.64 18.77
CA PRO A 166 12.16 8.74 19.81
C PRO A 166 10.77 8.93 19.21
N PRO A 167 9.69 8.58 19.92
CA PRO A 167 8.31 8.67 19.41
C PRO A 167 7.96 10.05 18.84
N MET A 168 8.51 11.13 19.40
CA MET A 168 8.30 12.49 18.88
C MET A 168 8.93 12.77 17.50
N ARG A 169 9.81 11.90 17.01
CA ARG A 169 10.61 12.09 15.78
C ARG A 169 10.56 10.88 14.85
N ASP A 170 9.72 9.89 15.13
CA ASP A 170 9.62 8.67 14.33
C ASP A 170 8.75 8.82 13.08
N GLY A 171 7.96 9.90 12.99
CA GLY A 171 7.04 10.15 11.88
C GLY A 171 5.81 9.25 11.89
N ILE A 172 5.58 8.53 12.99
CA ILE A 172 4.42 7.65 13.23
C ILE A 172 3.52 8.30 14.28
N HIS A 173 4.09 8.83 15.36
CA HIS A 173 3.33 9.46 16.44
C HIS A 173 3.20 10.97 16.24
N ASP A 174 2.09 11.55 16.70
CA ASP A 174 1.89 13.00 16.69
C ASP A 174 2.82 13.66 17.75
N PRO A 175 3.80 14.49 17.34
CA PRO A 175 4.73 15.11 18.28
C PRO A 175 4.07 16.16 19.19
N LYS A 176 2.89 16.65 18.82
CA LYS A 176 2.17 17.67 19.61
C LYS A 176 1.33 17.06 20.73
N ASN A 177 1.03 15.77 20.66
CA ASN A 177 0.29 15.08 21.70
C ASN A 177 1.16 14.93 22.97
N SER A 178 0.60 15.30 24.12
CA SER A 178 1.27 15.16 25.42
C SER A 178 1.61 13.71 25.75
N GLY A 179 0.76 12.76 25.35
CA GLY A 179 0.97 11.32 25.54
C GLY A 179 2.22 10.79 24.83
N THR A 180 2.59 11.38 23.68
CA THR A 180 3.77 10.95 22.91
C THR A 180 5.07 11.16 23.68
N LYS A 181 5.12 12.14 24.59
CA LYS A 181 6.30 12.44 25.43
C LYS A 181 6.54 11.40 26.53
N ILE A 182 5.51 10.65 26.89
CA ILE A 182 5.54 9.66 27.99
C ILE A 182 5.98 8.29 27.48
N LEU A 183 5.89 8.06 26.16
CA LEU A 183 6.26 6.79 25.56
C LEU A 183 7.76 6.50 25.70
N GLN A 184 8.07 5.26 26.06
CA GLN A 184 9.45 4.80 26.19
C GLN A 184 10.22 4.95 24.87
N HIS A 185 11.45 5.48 24.96
CA HIS A 185 12.31 5.59 23.79
C HIS A 185 12.79 4.20 23.34
N PRO A 186 12.73 3.87 22.04
CA PRO A 186 13.23 2.59 21.54
C PRO A 186 14.68 2.30 21.89
N SER A 187 15.55 3.33 21.92
CA SER A 187 16.95 3.18 22.33
C SER A 187 17.11 2.69 23.77
N GLN A 188 16.18 3.06 24.66
CA GLN A 188 16.14 2.59 26.04
C GLN A 188 15.57 1.18 26.12
N ALA A 189 14.47 0.91 25.42
CA ALA A 189 13.84 -0.40 25.39
C ALA A 189 14.79 -1.49 24.83
N PHE A 190 15.63 -1.13 23.87
CA PHE A 190 16.57 -2.07 23.23
C PHE A 190 17.91 -2.19 23.95
N ASN A 191 18.09 -1.49 25.07
CA ASN A 191 19.31 -1.60 25.85
C ASN A 191 19.43 -3.01 26.46
N GLY A 192 20.63 -3.60 26.40
CA GLY A 192 20.86 -4.96 26.90
C GLY A 192 20.31 -6.10 26.03
N ILE A 193 19.59 -5.82 24.94
CA ILE A 193 19.07 -6.86 24.04
C ILE A 193 20.14 -7.28 23.02
N ALA A 194 20.14 -8.57 22.66
CA ALA A 194 20.99 -9.13 21.62
C ALA A 194 20.89 -8.32 20.30
N LYS A 195 22.04 -7.90 19.77
CA LYS A 195 22.11 -7.07 18.56
C LYS A 195 22.17 -7.93 17.30
N SER A 196 21.47 -7.49 16.27
CA SER A 196 21.55 -8.02 14.90
C SER A 196 22.20 -6.99 13.96
N ARG A 197 22.73 -7.45 12.83
CA ARG A 197 23.26 -6.59 11.75
C ARG A 197 22.17 -6.07 10.81
N SER A 198 20.91 -6.45 11.05
CA SER A 198 19.82 -6.26 10.09
C SER A 198 18.49 -5.93 10.76
N GLY A 199 17.48 -5.54 9.96
CA GLY A 199 16.17 -5.12 10.47
C GLY A 199 16.29 -3.88 11.35
N ASN A 200 15.67 -3.94 12.54
CA ASN A 200 15.78 -2.92 13.57
C ASN A 200 17.02 -3.08 14.47
N TYR A 201 17.97 -3.93 14.05
CA TYR A 201 19.24 -4.24 14.74
C TYR A 201 19.09 -5.03 16.04
N ILE A 202 17.95 -5.68 16.22
CA ILE A 202 17.68 -6.57 17.35
C ILE A 202 17.55 -8.00 16.84
N ASP A 203 18.23 -8.92 17.51
CA ASP A 203 18.00 -10.34 17.31
C ASP A 203 16.90 -10.79 18.27
N TRP A 204 15.66 -10.68 17.80
CA TRP A 204 14.47 -11.00 18.59
C TRP A 204 14.42 -12.49 19.00
N VAL A 205 14.89 -13.38 18.14
CA VAL A 205 14.90 -14.83 18.44
C VAL A 205 15.91 -15.11 19.55
N LYS A 206 17.11 -14.55 19.47
CA LYS A 206 18.11 -14.68 20.53
C LYS A 206 17.65 -14.02 21.83
N ALA A 207 17.00 -12.86 21.76
CA ALA A 207 16.46 -12.17 22.92
C ALA A 207 15.40 -12.99 23.67
N LEU A 208 14.50 -13.66 22.94
CA LEU A 208 13.50 -14.57 23.53
C LEU A 208 14.16 -15.80 24.14
N ASN A 209 15.08 -16.45 23.41
CA ASN A 209 15.76 -17.66 23.89
C ASN A 209 16.63 -17.40 25.14
N ASN A 210 17.21 -16.21 25.23
CA ASN A 210 18.01 -15.79 26.38
C ASN A 210 17.16 -15.30 27.57
N GLY A 211 15.84 -15.23 27.43
CA GLY A 211 14.96 -14.68 28.47
C GLY A 211 15.09 -13.16 28.68
N ASN A 212 15.69 -12.42 27.74
CA ASN A 212 15.79 -10.96 27.82
C ASN A 212 14.43 -10.27 27.63
N ILE A 213 13.46 -10.98 27.07
CA ILE A 213 12.10 -10.51 26.80
C ILE A 213 11.14 -11.59 27.28
N ASN A 214 10.12 -11.17 28.03
CA ASN A 214 9.01 -12.04 28.44
C ASN A 214 7.69 -11.50 27.86
N PRO A 215 7.26 -12.00 26.68
CA PRO A 215 6.04 -11.54 26.04
C PRO A 215 4.80 -11.83 26.87
N ARG A 216 3.88 -10.88 26.92
CA ARG A 216 2.51 -11.13 27.37
C ARG A 216 1.69 -11.64 26.19
N TYR A 217 0.95 -12.73 26.39
CA TYR A 217 0.19 -13.39 25.32
C TYR A 217 -1.28 -12.95 25.26
N LYS A 218 -1.82 -12.45 26.38
CA LYS A 218 -3.12 -11.77 26.42
C LYS A 218 -2.99 -10.48 27.22
N LEU A 219 -3.85 -9.51 26.88
CA LEU A 219 -3.86 -8.21 27.53
C LEU A 219 -4.36 -8.26 28.98
N LEU A 220 -5.36 -9.12 29.24
CA LEU A 220 -6.06 -9.19 30.53
C LEU A 220 -5.72 -10.43 31.35
N ASP A 221 -5.07 -11.42 30.74
CA ASP A 221 -4.73 -12.69 31.38
C ASP A 221 -3.21 -12.84 31.39
N GLU A 222 -2.63 -12.72 32.58
CA GLU A 222 -1.19 -12.81 32.81
C GLU A 222 -0.67 -14.25 32.72
N ASN A 223 -1.55 -15.24 32.92
CA ASN A 223 -1.22 -16.65 32.91
C ASN A 223 -1.52 -17.33 31.57
N ALA A 224 -1.97 -16.55 30.58
CA ALA A 224 -2.23 -17.03 29.25
C ALA A 224 -0.98 -17.68 28.64
N LYS A 225 -1.09 -18.94 28.23
CA LYS A 225 0.00 -19.65 27.56
C LYS A 225 0.00 -19.37 26.06
N PRO A 226 1.17 -19.29 25.42
CA PRO A 226 1.26 -19.13 23.98
C PRO A 226 0.85 -20.40 23.24
N LEU A 227 0.17 -20.21 22.12
CA LEU A 227 0.06 -21.26 21.11
C LEU A 227 1.30 -21.20 20.21
N ILE A 228 2.33 -21.96 20.57
CA ILE A 228 3.54 -22.08 19.76
C ILE A 228 3.34 -23.22 18.76
N LEU A 229 3.43 -22.90 17.48
CA LEU A 229 3.28 -23.88 16.41
C LEU A 229 4.66 -24.30 15.88
N ASP A 230 5.14 -25.47 16.31
CA ASP A 230 6.43 -26.00 15.88
C ASP A 230 6.29 -26.80 14.57
N LEU A 231 6.03 -26.09 13.47
CA LEU A 231 6.00 -26.68 12.14
C LEU A 231 6.72 -25.82 11.10
N ASN A 232 7.31 -26.49 10.13
CA ASN A 232 8.01 -25.87 9.02
C ASN A 232 7.18 -26.00 7.75
N ILE A 233 6.84 -24.87 7.14
CA ILE A 233 6.25 -24.85 5.80
C ILE A 233 7.38 -24.74 4.79
N ILE A 234 7.55 -25.80 4.00
CA ILE A 234 8.49 -25.81 2.89
C ILE A 234 7.81 -25.24 1.66
N ARG A 235 8.39 -24.19 1.09
CA ARG A 235 7.97 -23.60 -0.17
C ARG A 235 8.91 -24.01 -1.28
N GLU A 236 8.36 -24.76 -2.23
CA GLU A 236 9.09 -25.11 -3.43
C GLU A 236 9.24 -23.91 -4.36
N VAL A 237 10.45 -23.75 -4.89
CA VAL A 237 10.81 -22.68 -5.83
C VAL A 237 11.17 -23.24 -7.19
N LYS A 238 10.67 -22.61 -8.25
CA LYS A 238 11.02 -22.91 -9.63
C LYS A 238 12.38 -22.25 -9.93
N GLY A 239 13.43 -23.02 -10.22
CA GLY A 239 14.78 -22.50 -10.46
C GLY A 239 15.90 -23.36 -9.86
N SER A 240 17.13 -22.83 -9.81
CA SER A 240 18.32 -23.52 -9.27
C SER A 240 18.48 -23.36 -7.74
N MET A 241 17.88 -22.33 -7.15
CA MET A 241 17.97 -22.06 -5.72
C MET A 241 17.30 -23.18 -4.90
N PRO A 242 17.78 -23.46 -3.67
CA PRO A 242 17.12 -24.36 -2.72
C PRO A 242 15.67 -23.94 -2.42
N ASN A 243 14.88 -24.85 -1.87
CA ASN A 243 13.54 -24.53 -1.37
C ASN A 243 13.62 -23.58 -0.16
N VAL A 244 12.56 -22.81 0.03
CA VAL A 244 12.46 -21.88 1.14
C VAL A 244 11.82 -22.58 2.33
N ASP A 245 12.44 -22.45 3.50
CA ASP A 245 11.88 -22.96 4.76
C ASP A 245 11.26 -21.80 5.56
N TYR A 246 10.02 -22.00 6.01
CA TYR A 246 9.31 -21.05 6.87
C TYR A 246 8.93 -21.75 8.19
N PRO A 247 9.67 -21.48 9.28
CA PRO A 247 9.37 -22.10 10.56
C PRO A 247 8.34 -21.28 11.34
N HIS A 248 7.21 -21.89 11.70
CA HIS A 248 6.16 -21.21 12.47
C HIS A 248 6.60 -20.93 13.90
N LYS A 249 7.49 -21.75 14.49
CA LYS A 249 7.90 -21.64 15.89
C LYS A 249 8.39 -20.23 16.23
N GLN A 250 9.40 -19.74 15.52
CA GLN A 250 10.01 -18.42 15.76
C GLN A 250 9.05 -17.27 15.47
N HIS A 251 8.02 -17.49 14.66
CA HIS A 251 7.01 -16.48 14.37
C HIS A 251 5.89 -16.48 15.42
N THR A 252 5.50 -17.64 15.95
CA THR A 252 4.40 -17.82 16.92
C THR A 252 4.83 -17.73 18.38
N GLN A 253 6.14 -17.70 18.66
CA GLN A 253 6.67 -17.48 20.01
C GLN A 253 6.30 -16.11 20.59
N TRP A 254 6.00 -15.13 19.74
CA TRP A 254 5.60 -13.78 20.17
C TRP A 254 4.45 -13.22 19.33
N LEU A 255 4.30 -13.59 18.05
CA LEU A 255 3.19 -13.08 17.23
C LEU A 255 1.98 -14.01 17.32
N ASP A 256 0.80 -13.40 17.26
CA ASP A 256 -0.46 -14.11 17.17
C ASP A 256 -0.79 -14.47 15.71
N CYS A 257 -1.63 -15.48 15.52
CA CYS A 257 -2.10 -15.93 14.21
C CYS A 257 -2.71 -14.78 13.39
N SER A 258 -3.41 -13.87 14.05
CA SER A 258 -4.05 -12.70 13.45
C SER A 258 -3.08 -11.69 12.85
N ASN A 259 -1.82 -11.66 13.30
CA ASN A 259 -0.79 -10.80 12.71
C ASN A 259 -0.47 -11.20 11.26
N CYS A 260 -0.75 -12.44 10.88
CA CYS A 260 -0.40 -13.01 9.59
C CYS A 260 -1.62 -13.42 8.76
N HIS A 261 -2.64 -14.00 9.39
CA HIS A 261 -3.80 -14.58 8.73
C HIS A 261 -5.07 -13.75 8.96
N PRO A 262 -5.93 -13.61 7.94
CA PRO A 262 -5.75 -14.03 6.54
C PRO A 262 -5.04 -12.98 5.66
N ALA A 263 -4.75 -11.80 6.22
CA ALA A 263 -4.37 -10.61 5.44
C ALA A 263 -3.05 -10.77 4.67
N ILE A 264 -2.01 -11.29 5.31
CA ILE A 264 -0.70 -11.49 4.68
C ILE A 264 -0.69 -12.87 4.01
N PHE A 265 -1.13 -13.90 4.73
CA PHE A 265 -1.16 -15.27 4.26
C PHE A 265 -2.57 -15.85 4.44
N ILE A 266 -3.02 -16.62 3.46
CA ILE A 266 -4.28 -17.38 3.57
C ILE A 266 -3.93 -18.72 4.23
N PRO A 267 -4.59 -19.15 5.31
CA PRO A 267 -4.32 -20.42 5.99
C PRO A 267 -4.89 -21.61 5.18
N LYS A 268 -4.50 -21.71 3.91
CA LYS A 268 -4.95 -22.72 2.94
C LYS A 268 -3.77 -23.17 2.10
N LYS A 269 -3.58 -24.48 1.96
CA LYS A 269 -2.56 -25.07 1.08
C LYS A 269 -2.73 -24.55 -0.35
N GLY A 270 -1.66 -24.05 -0.94
CA GLY A 270 -1.68 -23.47 -2.29
C GLY A 270 -2.37 -22.10 -2.40
N GLY A 271 -2.99 -21.57 -1.34
CA GLY A 271 -3.67 -20.27 -1.37
C GLY A 271 -2.73 -19.07 -1.44
N ASN A 272 -1.43 -19.27 -1.20
CA ASN A 272 -0.44 -18.21 -1.17
C ASN A 272 0.48 -18.22 -2.39
N GLN A 273 0.22 -17.29 -3.30
CA GLN A 273 1.14 -16.96 -4.39
C GLN A 273 2.19 -15.97 -3.85
N ILE A 274 3.43 -16.44 -3.75
CA ILE A 274 4.58 -15.66 -3.27
C ILE A 274 5.61 -15.65 -4.39
N SER A 275 6.11 -14.47 -4.72
CA SER A 275 7.19 -14.27 -5.68
C SER A 275 8.25 -13.35 -5.07
N MET A 276 9.48 -13.43 -5.55
CA MET A 276 10.54 -12.50 -5.12
C MET A 276 10.16 -11.05 -5.40
N ALA A 277 9.50 -10.78 -6.54
CA ALA A 277 8.98 -9.45 -6.84
C ALA A 277 7.98 -8.96 -5.77
N ALA A 278 7.05 -9.80 -5.33
CA ALA A 278 6.11 -9.44 -4.26
C ALA A 278 6.82 -9.17 -2.94
N ILE A 279 7.85 -9.96 -2.61
CA ILE A 279 8.66 -9.77 -1.40
C ILE A 279 9.41 -8.43 -1.44
N LEU A 280 10.05 -8.12 -2.56
CA LEU A 280 10.77 -6.83 -2.73
C LEU A 280 9.83 -5.62 -2.68
N LEU A 281 8.57 -5.80 -3.08
CA LEU A 281 7.51 -4.79 -2.95
C LEU A 281 6.90 -4.70 -1.55
N GLY A 282 7.46 -5.40 -0.55
CA GLY A 282 6.99 -5.35 0.83
C GLY A 282 5.72 -6.15 1.10
N ARG A 283 5.38 -7.13 0.24
CA ARG A 283 4.24 -8.03 0.42
C ARG A 283 4.70 -9.41 0.89
N LYS A 284 3.78 -10.21 1.44
CA LYS A 284 4.08 -11.57 1.94
C LYS A 284 5.24 -11.52 2.95
N CYS A 285 6.32 -12.28 2.74
CA CYS A 285 7.49 -12.26 3.62
C CYS A 285 8.13 -10.85 3.72
N GLY A 286 8.01 -10.03 2.68
CA GLY A 286 8.54 -8.67 2.64
C GLY A 286 7.84 -7.68 3.57
N VAL A 287 6.71 -8.04 4.18
CA VAL A 287 6.07 -7.21 5.21
C VAL A 287 7.01 -7.04 6.41
N CYS A 288 7.78 -8.09 6.73
CA CYS A 288 8.63 -8.16 7.91
C CYS A 288 10.14 -8.18 7.58
N HIS A 289 10.56 -8.96 6.56
CA HIS A 289 11.98 -9.09 6.20
C HIS A 289 12.53 -7.78 5.63
N GLY A 290 13.67 -7.32 6.15
CA GLY A 290 14.26 -6.02 5.84
C GLY A 290 13.78 -4.85 6.72
N LYS A 291 12.73 -5.05 7.53
CA LYS A 291 12.27 -4.07 8.53
C LYS A 291 12.53 -4.52 9.96
N VAL A 292 11.98 -5.68 10.33
CA VAL A 292 12.09 -6.25 11.68
C VAL A 292 12.94 -7.52 11.71
N SER A 293 13.16 -8.12 10.54
CA SER A 293 14.01 -9.32 10.36
C SER A 293 15.15 -9.04 9.38
N PHE A 294 16.00 -10.05 9.16
CA PHE A 294 17.13 -10.01 8.24
C PHE A 294 16.70 -9.58 6.81
N PRO A 295 17.64 -9.04 6.01
CA PRO A 295 17.31 -8.40 4.75
C PRO A 295 17.04 -9.46 3.67
N VAL A 296 16.21 -9.12 2.69
CA VAL A 296 15.85 -10.01 1.58
C VAL A 296 17.06 -10.38 0.71
N SER A 297 18.14 -9.62 0.78
CA SER A 297 19.42 -9.90 0.10
C SER A 297 20.17 -11.11 0.67
N ASP A 298 19.84 -11.57 1.87
CA ASP A 298 20.45 -12.76 2.48
C ASP A 298 19.74 -14.04 1.99
N CYS A 299 19.95 -14.35 0.71
CA CYS A 299 19.21 -15.39 0.01
C CYS A 299 19.26 -16.76 0.72
N ARG A 300 20.42 -17.11 1.31
CA ARG A 300 20.65 -18.44 1.90
C ARG A 300 19.92 -18.65 3.24
N ARG A 301 19.55 -17.58 3.95
CA ARG A 301 18.70 -17.69 5.13
C ARG A 301 17.29 -18.15 4.81
N CYS A 302 16.73 -17.68 3.70
CA CYS A 302 15.43 -18.14 3.23
C CYS A 302 15.55 -19.48 2.50
N HIS A 303 16.47 -19.58 1.54
CA HIS A 303 16.71 -20.75 0.70
C HIS A 303 17.63 -21.76 1.40
N SER A 304 17.20 -22.27 2.54
CA SER A 304 17.96 -23.18 3.40
C SER A 304 17.64 -24.66 3.15
N ARG A 305 16.47 -24.98 2.59
CA ARG A 305 16.04 -26.38 2.39
C ARG A 305 16.53 -26.90 1.05
N LYS A 306 17.45 -27.88 1.07
CA LYS A 306 17.91 -28.56 -0.16
C LYS A 306 16.74 -29.12 -0.96
N LYS A 307 16.87 -29.13 -2.29
CA LYS A 307 15.89 -29.74 -3.19
C LYS A 307 16.02 -31.26 -3.15
N ASN A 308 14.90 -31.96 -3.16
CA ASN A 308 14.90 -33.41 -3.25
C ASN A 308 15.39 -33.85 -4.64
N ALA A 309 16.47 -34.62 -4.68
CA ALA A 309 17.14 -35.05 -5.91
C ALA A 309 16.22 -35.79 -6.90
N LYS A 310 15.15 -36.45 -6.42
CA LYS A 310 14.19 -37.17 -7.28
C LYS A 310 13.39 -36.28 -8.24
N ILE A 311 13.21 -34.98 -7.94
CA ILE A 311 12.40 -34.07 -8.78
C ILE A 311 13.23 -33.45 -9.92
N ILE A 312 14.54 -33.33 -9.74
CA ILE A 312 15.45 -32.69 -10.72
C ILE A 312 15.55 -33.51 -12.01
N LYS A 313 15.51 -34.85 -11.94
CA LYS A 313 15.58 -35.72 -13.13
C LYS A 313 14.34 -35.64 -14.05
N LYS A 314 13.16 -35.25 -13.54
CA LYS A 314 11.92 -35.22 -14.36
C LYS A 314 11.73 -33.94 -15.19
N THR A 315 12.51 -32.89 -14.93
CA THR A 315 12.32 -31.58 -15.59
C THR A 315 13.41 -31.23 -16.60
N SER A 316 14.44 -32.08 -16.73
CA SER A 316 15.57 -31.89 -17.68
C SER A 316 15.50 -32.81 -18.89
N SER A 317 14.39 -33.53 -19.09
CA SER A 317 14.17 -34.41 -20.24
C SER A 317 12.92 -33.93 -20.98
N LYS A 318 13.07 -32.85 -21.74
CA LYS A 318 12.20 -32.46 -22.86
C LYS A 318 12.95 -31.49 -23.75
#